data_AF-A0A956A7D0-F1
#
_entry.id   AF-A0A956A7D0-F1
#
_cell.length_a   1.000
_cell.length_b   1.000
_cell.length_c   1.000
_cell.angle_alpha   90.00
_cell.angle_beta   90.00
_cell.angle_gamma   90.00
#
_symmetry.space_group_name_H-M   'P 1'
#
loop_
_entity.id
_entity.type
_entity.pdbx_description
1 polymer ?
#
loop_
_entity_poly.entity_id
_entity_poly.type
_entity_poly.pdbx_seq_one_letter_code
_entity_poly.pdbx_strand_id
1 'polypeptide(L)'
;MIKKTLRIIGAVVLVLTAGLIVLYVVGRAELRAEAARNATDAQLYTIRKAADTYVIKRHETPPSLGALVDGGFLPPDLLIDFWGEPLAFTRDGTRADVCSGGPDHVVGTADDLCLTLRFRH
;
A
#
# COMPACT_ATOMS: atom_id res chain seq x y z
N MET A 1 48.27 25.88 18.46
CA MET A 1 46.90 25.81 19.03
C MET A 1 45.79 25.82 17.97
N ILE A 2 45.82 26.72 16.98
CA ILE A 2 44.75 26.95 15.97
C ILE A 2 44.39 25.71 15.11
N LYS A 3 45.36 24.85 14.77
CA LYS A 3 45.10 23.65 13.93
C LYS A 3 44.28 22.56 14.65
N LYS A 4 44.32 22.48 15.99
CA LYS A 4 43.53 21.50 16.76
C LYS A 4 42.07 21.93 16.87
N THR A 5 41.82 23.22 17.13
CA THR A 5 40.46 23.76 17.23
C THR A 5 39.72 23.73 15.90
N LEU A 6 40.38 24.03 14.78
CA LEU A 6 39.76 23.91 13.44
C LEU A 6 39.34 22.47 13.09
N ARG A 7 40.15 21.47 13.48
CA ARG A 7 39.83 20.05 13.29
C ARG A 7 38.63 19.61 14.13
N ILE A 8 38.55 20.07 15.37
CA ILE A 8 37.43 19.77 16.26
C ILE A 8 36.14 20.41 15.71
N ILE A 9 36.19 21.67 15.30
CA ILE A 9 35.03 22.37 14.71
C ILE A 9 34.56 21.64 13.44
N GLY A 10 35.47 21.27 12.54
CA GLY A 10 35.12 20.52 11.33
C GLY A 10 34.46 19.17 11.64
N ALA A 11 34.97 18.43 12.63
CA ALA A 11 34.39 17.17 13.05
C ALA A 11 32.99 17.33 13.65
N VAL A 12 32.78 18.36 14.48
CA VAL A 12 31.47 18.65 15.08
C VAL A 12 30.44 19.02 14.02
N VAL A 13 30.81 19.90 13.07
CA VAL A 13 29.91 20.28 11.97
C VAL A 13 29.54 19.06 11.12
N LEU A 14 30.50 18.19 10.79
CA LEU A 14 30.23 16.97 10.03
C LEU A 14 29.19 16.09 10.73
N VAL A 15 29.35 15.83 12.03
CA VAL A 15 28.42 15.00 12.80
C VAL A 15 27.02 15.61 12.85
N LEU A 16 26.92 16.94 13.06
CA LEU A 16 25.63 17.63 13.08
C LEU A 16 24.93 17.57 11.72
N THR A 17 25.66 17.79 10.63
CA THR A 17 25.10 17.70 9.28
C THR A 17 24.68 16.29 8.91
N ALA A 18 25.46 15.27 9.26
CA ALA A 18 25.10 13.88 9.05
C ALA A 18 23.82 13.51 9.82
N GLY A 19 23.70 13.94 11.07
CA GLY A 19 22.49 13.75 11.89
C GLY A 19 21.24 14.38 11.26
N LEU A 20 21.35 15.62 10.77
CA LEU A 20 20.26 16.31 10.08
C LEU A 20 19.81 15.60 8.80
N ILE A 21 20.77 15.08 8.01
CA ILE A 21 20.46 14.32 6.79
C ILE A 21 19.71 13.03 7.12
N VAL A 22 20.15 12.30 8.15
CA VAL A 22 19.47 11.08 8.60
C VAL A 22 18.03 11.38 9.02
N LEU A 23 17.82 12.40 9.86
CA LEU A 23 16.47 12.80 10.30
C LEU A 23 15.58 13.19 9.10
N TYR A 24 16.12 13.93 8.14
CA TYR A 24 15.40 14.33 6.95
C TYR A 24 14.99 13.14 6.07
N VAL A 25 15.89 12.17 5.86
CA VAL A 25 15.61 10.99 5.03
C VAL A 25 14.61 10.06 5.71
N VAL A 26 14.80 9.75 6.99
CA VAL A 26 13.92 8.85 7.75
C VAL A 26 12.52 9.44 7.87
N GLY A 27 12.40 10.72 8.21
CA GLY A 27 11.08 11.37 8.31
C GLY A 27 10.27 11.32 7.01
N ARG A 28 10.93 11.39 5.84
CA ARG A 28 10.24 11.22 4.55
C ARG A 28 9.88 9.78 4.23
N ALA A 29 10.65 8.81 4.72
CA ALA A 29 10.35 7.39 4.52
C ALA A 29 9.05 7.00 5.25
N GLU A 30 8.90 7.43 6.51
CA GLU A 30 7.69 7.18 7.30
C GLU A 30 6.45 7.84 6.68
N LEU A 31 6.57 9.11 6.26
CA LEU A 31 5.49 9.83 5.60
C LEU A 31 5.04 9.14 4.29
N ARG A 32 5.98 8.56 3.53
CA ARG A 32 5.66 7.80 2.31
C ARG A 32 4.97 6.49 2.63
N ALA A 33 5.43 5.77 3.65
CA ALA A 33 4.81 4.52 4.06
C ALA A 33 3.36 4.74 4.52
N GLU A 34 3.14 5.79 5.30
CA GLU A 34 1.79 6.17 5.75
C GLU A 34 0.90 6.60 4.58
N ALA A 35 1.43 7.40 3.65
CA ALA A 35 0.68 7.78 2.45
C ALA A 35 0.32 6.57 1.57
N ALA A 36 1.24 5.61 1.42
CA ALA A 36 1.00 4.37 0.66
C ALA A 36 -0.08 3.50 1.30
N ARG A 37 -0.09 3.38 2.64
CA ARG A 37 -1.15 2.68 3.38
C ARG A 37 -2.52 3.32 3.14
N ASN A 38 -2.64 4.63 3.38
CA ASN A 38 -3.89 5.36 3.18
C ASN A 38 -4.39 5.27 1.73
N ALA A 39 -3.49 5.31 0.76
CA ALA A 39 -3.84 5.18 -0.64
C ALA A 39 -4.27 3.75 -0.99
N THR A 40 -3.62 2.73 -0.44
CA THR A 40 -4.02 1.32 -0.59
C THR A 40 -5.39 1.06 0.02
N ASP A 41 -5.69 1.62 1.20
CA ASP A 41 -7.03 1.53 1.80
C ASP A 41 -8.12 2.13 0.90
N ALA A 42 -7.85 3.30 0.31
CA ALA A 42 -8.75 3.94 -0.64
C ALA A 42 -8.94 3.11 -1.93
N GLN A 43 -7.86 2.48 -2.42
CA GLN A 43 -7.91 1.54 -3.53
C GLN A 43 -8.77 0.32 -3.21
N LEU A 44 -8.58 -0.32 -2.05
CA LEU A 44 -9.39 -1.47 -1.61
C LEU A 44 -10.88 -1.10 -1.53
N TYR A 45 -11.19 0.10 -1.02
CA TYR A 45 -12.56 0.60 -1.00
C TYR A 45 -13.15 0.80 -2.41
N THR A 46 -12.33 1.25 -3.36
CA THR A 46 -12.72 1.37 -4.77
C THR A 46 -13.01 0.00 -5.39
N ILE A 47 -12.19 -1.00 -5.09
CA ILE A 47 -12.41 -2.39 -5.51
C ILE A 47 -13.73 -2.94 -4.97
N ARG A 48 -14.07 -2.66 -3.70
CA ARG A 48 -15.38 -3.04 -3.16
C ARG A 48 -16.53 -2.45 -3.96
N LYS A 49 -16.49 -1.14 -4.25
CA LYS A 49 -17.54 -0.50 -5.06
C LYS A 49 -17.66 -1.13 -6.44
N ALA A 50 -16.53 -1.44 -7.08
CA ALA A 50 -16.52 -2.13 -8.37
C ALA A 50 -17.15 -3.52 -8.28
N ALA A 51 -16.81 -4.29 -7.24
CA ALA A 51 -17.38 -5.62 -6.99
C ALA A 51 -18.89 -5.57 -6.70
N ASP A 52 -19.35 -4.62 -5.88
CA ASP A 52 -20.77 -4.40 -5.61
C ASP A 52 -21.52 -4.04 -6.91
N THR A 53 -20.93 -3.17 -7.73
CA THR A 53 -21.51 -2.78 -9.03
C THR A 53 -21.55 -3.96 -10.00
N TYR A 54 -20.52 -4.82 -10.00
CA TYR A 54 -20.51 -6.05 -10.79
C TYR A 54 -21.69 -6.95 -10.41
N VAL A 55 -21.90 -7.19 -9.12
CA VAL A 55 -23.03 -8.01 -8.63
C VAL A 55 -24.37 -7.41 -9.03
N ILE A 56 -24.54 -6.10 -8.92
CA ILE A 56 -25.77 -5.40 -9.33
C ILE A 56 -26.05 -5.59 -10.82
N LYS A 57 -25.02 -5.49 -11.68
CA LYS A 57 -25.21 -5.55 -13.14
C LYS A 57 -25.26 -6.96 -13.71
N ARG A 58 -24.53 -7.90 -13.10
CA ARG A 58 -24.36 -9.27 -13.61
C ARG A 58 -25.17 -10.30 -12.82
N HIS A 59 -25.72 -9.94 -11.67
CA HIS A 59 -26.41 -10.85 -10.74
C HIS A 59 -25.54 -12.03 -10.26
N GLU A 60 -24.23 -11.89 -10.35
CA GLU A 60 -23.23 -12.91 -10.00
C GLU A 60 -22.09 -12.29 -9.22
N THR A 61 -21.42 -13.07 -8.38
CA THR A 61 -20.22 -12.62 -7.67
C THR A 61 -19.00 -12.68 -8.59
N PRO A 62 -18.10 -11.68 -8.57
CA PRO A 62 -16.93 -11.69 -9.42
C PRO A 62 -16.02 -12.89 -9.09
N PRO A 63 -15.57 -13.67 -10.09
CA PRO A 63 -14.70 -14.82 -9.86
C PRO A 63 -13.25 -14.43 -9.56
N SER A 64 -12.83 -13.23 -9.97
CA SER A 64 -11.49 -12.68 -9.75
C SER A 64 -11.54 -11.16 -9.85
N LEU A 65 -10.45 -10.48 -9.45
CA LEU A 65 -10.30 -9.05 -9.74
C LEU A 65 -10.18 -8.77 -11.25
N GLY A 66 -9.61 -9.70 -12.02
CA GLY A 66 -9.53 -9.60 -13.48
C GLY A 66 -10.91 -9.48 -14.14
N ALA A 67 -11.92 -10.19 -13.62
CA ALA A 67 -13.29 -10.08 -14.13
C ALA A 67 -13.89 -8.66 -13.93
N LEU A 68 -13.45 -7.93 -12.90
CA LEU A 68 -13.83 -6.53 -12.71
C LEU A 68 -13.19 -5.62 -13.77
N VAL A 69 -11.94 -5.93 -14.16
CA VAL A 69 -11.23 -5.22 -15.23
C VAL A 69 -11.83 -5.51 -16.59
N ASP A 70 -12.02 -6.79 -16.93
CA ASP A 70 -12.61 -7.24 -18.19
C ASP A 70 -14.04 -6.70 -18.35
N GLY A 71 -14.78 -6.57 -17.24
CA GLY A 71 -16.12 -5.99 -17.21
C GLY A 71 -16.15 -4.46 -17.27
N GLY A 72 -14.99 -3.78 -17.25
CA GLY A 72 -14.88 -2.32 -17.27
C GLY A 72 -15.32 -1.64 -15.97
N PHE A 73 -15.37 -2.37 -14.85
CA PHE A 73 -15.73 -1.83 -13.53
C PHE A 73 -14.52 -1.30 -12.76
N LEU A 74 -13.32 -1.77 -13.09
CA LEU A 74 -12.07 -1.42 -12.44
C LEU A 74 -10.99 -1.23 -13.51
N PRO A 75 -10.15 -0.19 -13.43
CA PRO A 75 -8.98 -0.08 -14.29
C PRO A 75 -7.87 -1.05 -13.83
N PRO A 76 -6.99 -1.52 -14.74
CA PRO A 76 -6.01 -2.57 -14.45
C PRO A 76 -4.87 -2.14 -13.51
N ASP A 77 -4.57 -0.84 -13.44
CA ASP A 77 -3.58 -0.27 -12.53
C ASP A 77 -3.97 -0.45 -11.05
N LEU A 78 -5.27 -0.50 -10.76
CA LEU A 78 -5.77 -0.77 -9.41
C LEU A 78 -5.68 -2.24 -8.98
N LEU A 79 -5.07 -3.12 -9.79
CA LEU A 79 -4.72 -4.48 -9.37
C LEU A 79 -3.37 -4.55 -8.65
N ILE A 80 -2.58 -3.48 -8.71
CA ILE A 80 -1.25 -3.37 -8.10
C ILE A 80 -1.35 -2.41 -6.92
N ASP A 81 -0.81 -2.78 -5.76
CA ASP A 81 -0.79 -1.91 -4.59
C ASP A 81 0.26 -0.80 -4.68
N PHE A 82 0.33 0.06 -3.66
CA PHE A 82 1.26 1.19 -3.63
C PHE A 82 2.72 0.80 -3.35
N TRP A 83 2.98 -0.48 -3.11
CA TRP A 83 4.33 -1.06 -3.02
C TRP A 83 4.75 -1.77 -4.31
N GLY A 84 3.87 -1.81 -5.32
CA GLY A 84 4.15 -2.37 -6.63
C GLY A 84 3.81 -3.86 -6.75
N GLU A 85 3.13 -4.44 -5.76
CA GLU A 85 2.79 -5.86 -5.75
C GLU A 85 1.34 -6.10 -6.19
N PRO A 86 1.05 -7.21 -6.89
CA PRO A 86 -0.32 -7.59 -7.21
C PRO A 86 -1.14 -7.87 -5.94
N LEU A 87 -2.38 -7.39 -5.91
CA LEU A 87 -3.31 -7.70 -4.82
C LEU A 87 -3.67 -9.19 -4.83
N ALA A 88 -3.62 -9.81 -3.65
CA ALA A 88 -4.09 -11.16 -3.45
C ALA A 88 -5.63 -11.17 -3.38
N PHE A 89 -6.25 -12.11 -4.09
CA PHE A 89 -7.69 -12.32 -4.10
C PHE A 89 -8.02 -13.76 -3.74
N THR A 90 -8.77 -13.95 -2.65
CA THR A 90 -9.23 -15.27 -2.21
C THR A 90 -10.75 -15.25 -2.11
N ARG A 91 -11.44 -16.23 -2.69
CA ARG A 91 -12.91 -16.30 -2.66
C ARG A 91 -13.38 -17.61 -2.04
N ASP A 92 -14.37 -17.50 -1.18
CA ASP A 92 -15.11 -18.60 -0.56
C ASP A 92 -16.62 -18.31 -0.66
N GLY A 93 -17.27 -18.87 -1.69
CA GLY A 93 -18.69 -18.69 -1.96
C GLY A 93 -19.09 -17.21 -2.15
N THR A 94 -19.82 -16.68 -1.17
CA THR A 94 -20.34 -15.29 -1.13
C THR A 94 -19.40 -14.32 -0.42
N ARG A 95 -18.25 -14.80 0.04
CA ARG A 95 -17.20 -13.99 0.65
C ARG A 95 -15.98 -13.97 -0.26
N ALA A 96 -15.36 -12.80 -0.40
CA ALA A 96 -14.03 -12.68 -0.98
C ALA A 96 -13.17 -11.76 -0.14
N ASP A 97 -11.90 -12.10 0.02
CA ASP A 97 -10.90 -11.28 0.70
C ASP A 97 -9.91 -10.75 -0.35
N VAL A 98 -9.67 -9.44 -0.31
CA VAL A 98 -8.67 -8.75 -1.13
C VAL A 98 -7.59 -8.21 -0.20
N CYS A 99 -6.34 -8.59 -0.41
CA CYS A 99 -5.24 -8.23 0.48
C CYS A 99 -4.03 -7.67 -0.29
N SER A 100 -3.43 -6.60 0.25
CA SER A 100 -2.07 -6.17 -0.07
C SER A 100 -1.14 -6.70 1.02
N GLY A 101 0.05 -7.17 0.62
CA GLY A 101 1.12 -7.59 1.53
C GLY A 101 1.88 -6.42 2.16
N GLY A 102 1.42 -5.17 1.95
CA GLY A 102 1.97 -4.02 2.65
C GLY A 102 3.45 -3.74 2.33
N PRO A 103 4.13 -2.99 3.23
CA PRO A 103 5.55 -2.67 3.11
C PRO A 103 6.51 -3.87 3.09
N ASP A 104 6.16 -5.02 3.67
CA ASP A 104 7.03 -6.19 3.67
C ASP A 104 6.87 -7.08 2.42
N HIS A 105 5.84 -6.81 1.61
CA HIS A 105 5.50 -7.51 0.38
C HIS A 105 5.06 -8.98 0.59
N VAL A 106 4.71 -9.36 1.81
CA VAL A 106 4.37 -10.74 2.17
C VAL A 106 2.95 -10.82 2.72
N VAL A 107 2.06 -11.42 1.94
CA VAL A 107 0.69 -11.68 2.41
C VAL A 107 0.70 -12.72 3.56
N GLY A 108 -0.06 -12.43 4.60
CA GLY A 108 -0.22 -13.25 5.81
C GLY A 108 0.55 -12.71 7.01
N THR A 109 1.15 -11.52 6.92
CA THR A 109 1.87 -10.87 8.01
C THR A 109 1.00 -9.81 8.68
N ALA A 110 1.58 -9.07 9.64
CA ALA A 110 0.83 -8.13 10.47
C ALA A 110 0.56 -6.78 9.80
N ASP A 111 1.26 -6.46 8.72
CA ASP A 111 1.12 -5.22 7.95
C ASP A 111 0.21 -5.34 6.73
N ASP A 112 -0.36 -6.53 6.52
CA ASP A 112 -1.39 -6.78 5.51
C ASP A 112 -2.54 -5.77 5.60
N LEU A 113 -2.92 -5.23 4.44
CA LEU A 113 -4.13 -4.42 4.28
C LEU A 113 -5.17 -5.26 3.56
N CYS A 114 -6.13 -5.79 4.32
CA CYS A 114 -7.15 -6.71 3.82
C CYS A 114 -8.56 -6.12 3.90
N LEU A 115 -9.36 -6.39 2.87
CA LEU A 115 -10.77 -6.03 2.81
C LEU A 115 -11.64 -7.25 2.47
N THR A 116 -12.55 -7.61 3.40
CA THR A 116 -13.52 -8.70 3.20
C THR A 116 -14.78 -8.22 2.48
N LEU A 117 -14.89 -8.51 1.19
CA LEU A 117 -16.11 -8.38 0.41
C LEU A 117 -17.13 -9.45 0.85
N ARG A 118 -18.35 -9.02 1.15
CA ARG A 118 -19.48 -9.91 1.46
C ARG A 118 -20.63 -9.59 0.53
N PHE A 119 -20.93 -10.51 -0.37
CA PHE A 119 -22.01 -10.37 -1.32
C PHE A 119 -23.30 -10.86 -0.66
N ARG A 120 -24.30 -10.00 -0.56
CA ARG A 120 -25.65 -10.40 -0.12
C ARG A 120 -26.43 -10.86 -1.36
N HIS A 121 -27.04 -12.04 -1.25
CA HIS A 121 -28.06 -12.49 -2.19
C HIS A 121 -29.36 -11.71 -2.02
#